data_AF-A0A9E4QWR7-F1
#
_entry.id   AF-A0A9E4QWR7-F1
#
_cell.length_a   1.000
_cell.length_b   1.000
_cell.length_c   1.000
_cell.angle_alpha   90.00
_cell.angle_beta   90.00
_cell.angle_gamma   90.00
#
_symmetry.space_group_name_H-M   'P 1'
#
loop_
_entity.id
_entity.type
_entity.pdbx_description
1 polymer ?
#
loop_
_entity_poly.entity_id
_entity_poly.type
_entity_poly.pdbx_seq_one_letter_code
_entity_poly.pdbx_strand_id
1 'polypeptide(L)' 'MDFVEGDVEHDPASLEELLERGLKVVPVTIWGDEVVIGFNPKELSRLFGLNGEVAVADLSTMIEKYETVL' A
#
# COMPACT_ATOMS: atom_id res chain seq x y z
N MET A 1 -4.19 1.24 -17.28
CA MET A 1 -3.15 0.92 -16.30
C MET A 1 -3.85 0.11 -15.26
N ASP A 2 -3.50 -1.17 -15.19
CA ASP A 2 -4.34 -2.13 -14.48
C ASP A 2 -3.70 -2.38 -13.12
N PHE A 3 -4.44 -2.04 -12.06
CA PHE A 3 -4.07 -2.34 -10.69
C PHE A 3 -4.47 -3.79 -10.41
N VAL A 4 -3.54 -4.55 -9.83
CA VAL A 4 -3.78 -5.91 -9.37
C VAL A 4 -3.68 -5.91 -7.86
N GLU A 5 -4.74 -6.34 -7.19
CA GLU A 5 -4.74 -6.56 -5.75
C GLU A 5 -4.17 -7.95 -5.46
N GLY A 6 -3.12 -8.01 -4.64
CA GLY A 6 -2.53 -9.25 -4.17
C GLY A 6 -2.82 -9.44 -2.69
N ASP A 7 -3.58 -10.48 -2.37
CA ASP A 7 -3.90 -10.86 -0.99
C ASP A 7 -3.05 -12.06 -0.58
N VAL A 8 -2.02 -11.83 0.22
CA VAL A 8 -1.11 -12.89 0.67
C VAL A 8 -1.77 -13.95 1.57
N GLU A 9 -2.96 -13.69 2.12
CA GLU A 9 -3.70 -14.64 2.95
C GLU A 9 -4.48 -15.65 2.10
N HIS A 10 -4.95 -15.23 0.93
CA HIS A 10 -5.83 -16.03 0.07
C HIS A 10 -5.25 -16.37 -1.31
N ASP A 11 -4.14 -15.73 -1.70
CA ASP A 11 -3.41 -15.96 -2.94
C ASP A 11 -1.92 -16.28 -2.68
N PRO A 12 -1.54 -17.56 -2.73
CA PRO A 12 -0.15 -17.98 -2.57
C PRO A 12 0.81 -17.38 -3.61
N ALA A 13 0.34 -17.04 -4.82
CA ALA A 13 1.18 -16.46 -5.86
C ALA A 13 1.63 -15.04 -5.48
N SER A 14 0.74 -14.26 -4.86
CA SER A 14 1.07 -12.94 -4.31
C SER A 14 2.14 -13.02 -3.21
N LEU A 15 2.09 -14.05 -2.36
CA LEU A 15 3.12 -14.28 -1.34
C LEU A 15 4.46 -14.70 -1.97
N GLU A 16 4.43 -15.59 -2.96
CA GLU A 16 5.62 -16.04 -3.67
C GLU A 16 6.34 -14.86 -4.35
N GLU A 17 5.60 -13.98 -5.04
CA GLU A 17 6.17 -12.77 -5.66
C GLU A 17 6.91 -11.88 -4.64
N LEU A 18 6.32 -11.66 -3.46
CA LEU A 18 6.97 -10.87 -2.40
C LEU A 18 8.26 -11.54 -1.93
N LEU A 19 8.24 -12.85 -1.70
CA LEU A 19 9.39 -13.60 -1.22
C LEU A 19 10.53 -13.65 -2.24
N GLU A 20 10.21 -13.81 -3.53
CA GLU A 20 11.19 -13.76 -4.64
C GLU A 20 11.89 -12.39 -4.71
N ARG A 21 11.16 -11.32 -4.38
CA ARG A 21 11.70 -9.96 -4.28
C ARG A 21 12.40 -9.68 -2.94
N GLY A 22 12.48 -10.66 -2.04
CA GLY A 22 13.10 -10.54 -0.72
C GLY A 22 12.28 -9.75 0.31
N LEU A 23 11.00 -9.52 0.03
CA LEU A 23 10.08 -8.78 0.89
C LEU A 23 9.37 -9.72 1.85
N LYS A 24 9.31 -9.34 3.13
CA LYS A 24 8.68 -10.12 4.21
C LYS A 24 7.69 -9.29 5.03
N VAL A 25 7.14 -8.27 4.41
CA VAL A 25 6.30 -7.25 5.06
C VAL A 25 5.12 -6.95 4.14
N VAL A 26 3.99 -6.58 4.75
CA VAL A 26 2.76 -6.12 4.09
C VAL A 26 2.16 -4.95 4.90
N PRO A 27 1.38 -4.05 4.30
CA PRO A 27 1.08 -3.94 2.86
C PRO A 27 2.28 -3.41 2.05
N VAL A 28 2.34 -3.72 0.75
CA VAL A 28 3.39 -3.25 -0.18
C VAL A 28 2.75 -2.80 -1.49
N THR A 29 3.28 -1.73 -2.08
CA THR A 29 2.99 -1.32 -3.46
C THR A 29 4.21 -1.53 -4.33
N ILE A 30 4.05 -2.25 -5.44
CA ILE A 30 5.11 -2.54 -6.42
C ILE A 30 4.76 -1.86 -7.74
N TRP A 31 5.69 -1.12 -8.31
CA TRP A 31 5.54 -0.45 -9.60
C TRP A 31 6.82 -0.63 -10.43
N GLY A 32 6.81 -1.63 -11.31
CA GLY A 32 8.00 -2.07 -12.01
C GLY A 32 9.07 -2.55 -11.01
N ASP A 33 10.17 -1.80 -10.95
CA ASP A 33 11.30 -2.05 -10.04
C ASP A 33 11.21 -1.24 -8.73
N GLU A 34 10.29 -0.28 -8.63
CA GLU A 34 10.08 0.50 -7.40
C GLU A 34 9.16 -0.23 -6.42
N VAL A 35 9.54 -0.21 -5.15
CA VAL A 35 8.78 -0.83 -4.05
C VAL A 35 8.55 0.20 -2.95
N VAL A 36 7.29 0.37 -2.54
CA VAL A 36 6.89 1.17 -1.39
C VAL A 36 6.32 0.25 -0.32
N ILE A 37 6.93 0.25 0.86
CA ILE A 37 6.52 -0.58 1.99
C ILE A 37 5.58 0.23 2.89
N GLY A 38 4.46 -0.38 3.27
CA GLY A 38 3.44 0.23 4.10
C GLY A 38 2.68 1.35 3.36
N PHE A 39 1.95 2.14 4.13
CA PHE A 39 1.30 3.33 3.61
C PHE A 39 2.19 4.56 3.81
N ASN A 40 2.94 4.93 2.76
CA ASN A 40 3.77 6.14 2.74
C ASN A 40 3.24 7.14 1.71
N PRO A 41 2.36 8.10 2.09
CA PRO A 41 1.73 9.03 1.17
C PRO A 41 2.71 9.81 0.31
N LYS A 42 3.88 10.19 0.85
CA LYS A 42 4.88 10.96 0.10
C LYS A 42 5.53 10.13 -1.00
N GLU A 43 5.90 8.89 -0.69
CA GLU A 43 6.49 7.98 -1.68
C GLU A 43 5.46 7.55 -2.71
N LEU A 44 4.22 7.26 -2.31
CA LEU A 44 3.13 6.94 -3.22
C LEU A 44 2.82 8.14 -4.14
N SER A 45 2.73 9.36 -3.60
CA SER A 45 2.52 10.56 -4.43
C SER A 45 3.65 10.76 -5.44
N ARG A 46 4.91 10.53 -5.04
CA ARG A 46 6.06 10.57 -5.97
C ARG A 46 5.92 9.50 -7.05
N LEU A 47 5.64 8.25 -6.64
CA LEU A 47 5.56 7.09 -7.52
C LEU A 47 4.48 7.26 -8.60
N PHE A 48 3.32 7.77 -8.19
CA PHE A 48 2.18 7.98 -9.09
C PHE A 48 2.19 9.36 -9.77
N GLY A 49 3.21 10.19 -9.56
CA GLY A 49 3.29 11.54 -10.12
C GLY A 49 2.15 12.47 -9.66
N LEU A 50 1.61 12.24 -8.46
CA LEU A 50 0.53 13.03 -7.89
C LEU A 50 1.11 14.32 -7.31
N ASN A 51 0.92 15.42 -8.04
CA ASN A 51 1.36 16.77 -7.64
C ASN A 51 0.33 17.53 -6.78
N GLY A 52 -0.63 16.82 -6.18
CA GLY A 52 -1.63 17.41 -5.29
C GLY A 52 -1.06 17.62 -3.88
N GLU A 53 -1.57 18.62 -3.16
CA GLU A 53 -1.36 18.70 -1.72
C GLU A 53 -1.79 17.36 -1.10
N VAL A 54 -0.86 16.67 -0.42
CA VAL A 54 -1.20 15.47 0.34
C VAL A 54 -2.19 15.93 1.40
N ALA A 55 -3.47 15.65 1.20
CA ALA A 55 -4.49 15.93 2.17
C ALA A 55 -4.08 15.21 3.45
N VAL A 56 -3.65 15.98 4.45
CA VAL A 56 -3.45 15.47 5.79
C VAL A 56 -4.84 15.03 6.24
N ALA A 57 -5.06 13.72 6.28
CA ALA A 57 -6.31 13.18 6.77
C ALA A 57 -6.49 13.71 8.20
N ASP A 58 -7.54 14.50 8.40
CA ASP A 58 -7.89 15.01 9.72
C ASP A 58 -8.12 13.81 10.65
N LEU A 59 -7.41 13.81 11.78
CA LEU A 59 -7.44 12.71 12.75
C LEU A 59 -8.87 12.39 13.21
N SER A 60 -9.73 13.41 13.34
CA SER A 60 -11.13 13.23 13.72
C SER A 60 -11.89 12.45 12.64
N THR A 61 -11.71 12.84 11.38
CA THR A 61 -12.30 12.16 10.22
C THR A 61 -11.78 10.73 10.05
N MET A 62 -10.52 10.47 10.39
CA MET A 62 -9.97 9.11 10.40
C MET A 62 -10.66 8.26 11.46
N ILE A 63 -10.76 8.75 12.70
CA ILE A 63 -11.36 8.03 13.84
C ILE A 63 -12.82 7.66 13.57
N GLU A 64 -13.60 8.53 12.91
CA GLU A 64 -14.99 8.25 12.54
C GLU A 64 -15.15 7.04 11.60
N LYS A 65 -14.10 6.67 10.87
CA LYS A 65 -14.13 5.59 9.86
C LYS A 65 -13.47 4.29 10.32
N TYR A 66 -12.91 4.25 11.53
CA TYR A 66 -12.39 3.01 12.09
C TYR A 66 -13.49 2.29 12.89
N GLU A 67 -13.71 1.03 12.55
CA GLU A 67 -14.44 0.11 13.41
C GLU A 67 -13.44 -0.65 14.28
N THR A 68 -13.56 -0.53 15.60
CA THR A 68 -12.73 -1.31 16.53
C THR A 68 -13.27 -2.73 16.57
N VAL A 69 -12.54 -3.68 15.99
CA VAL A 69 -12.83 -5.12 16.13
C VAL A 69 -12.15 -5.61 17.40
N LEU A 70 -12.96 -6.04 18.39
CA LEU A 70 -12.52 -6.63 19.66
C LEU A 70 -12.43 -8.16 19.59
#